data_AF-A0A832M6T0-F1
#
_entry.id   AF-A0A832M6T0-F1
#
_cell.length_a   1.000
_cell.length_b   1.000
_cell.length_c   1.000
_cell.angle_alpha   90.00
_cell.angle_beta   90.00
_cell.angle_gamma   90.00
#
_symmetry.space_group_name_H-M   'P 1'
#
loop_
_entity.id
_entity.type
_entity.pdbx_description
1 polymer ?
#
loop_
_entity_poly.entity_id
_entity_poly.type
_entity_poly.pdbx_seq_one_letter_code
_entity_poly.pdbx_strand_id
1 'polypeptide(L)'
;MPAGPVQSESASGAPWTERATSLCLLVLAGMAAVGGLAHFLPGPDGWQPPSDEALKFFVAAGVLLLLRKIKSFSFGDYKAEFQQLEKQAQETRDVVRAAAVDAQILEGMVRTASAPASLQDADRDIFKGEVARSSKPDDPWKGSFGGSPSNGKRRLDAQVSPRLDKDGWYVIRLWLEPEAGAPPLANGQSVQFFLHDSFPNPRPVVPAVGGRAELVLNGWGAFTVGAVTDRGETRLELDLAQRVDFPADFRLR
;
A
#
# COMPACT_ATOMS: atom_id res chain seq x y z
N MET A 1 54.50 -15.16 -20.98
CA MET A 1 53.97 -14.08 -21.83
C MET A 1 52.52 -13.85 -21.44
N PRO A 2 52.16 -12.70 -20.86
CA PRO A 2 50.77 -12.41 -20.45
C PRO A 2 49.98 -11.79 -21.60
N ALA A 3 48.78 -12.31 -21.87
CA ALA A 3 47.79 -11.69 -22.75
C ALA A 3 46.94 -10.73 -21.91
N GLY A 4 46.86 -9.47 -22.35
CA GLY A 4 46.21 -8.37 -21.64
C GLY A 4 44.68 -8.43 -21.66
N PRO A 5 44.01 -7.60 -20.84
CA PRO A 5 42.55 -7.57 -20.74
C PRO A 5 41.93 -6.80 -21.91
N VAL A 6 40.83 -7.37 -22.43
CA VAL A 6 39.94 -6.78 -23.44
C VAL A 6 39.10 -5.69 -22.77
N GLN A 7 39.26 -4.44 -23.21
CA GLN A 7 38.37 -3.34 -22.85
C GLN A 7 37.07 -3.46 -23.64
N SER A 8 35.94 -3.57 -22.93
CA SER A 8 34.61 -3.45 -23.52
C SER A 8 34.19 -1.96 -23.53
N GLU A 9 34.11 -1.37 -24.72
CA GLU A 9 33.51 -0.06 -24.97
C GLU A 9 32.03 -0.05 -24.52
N SER A 10 31.72 0.86 -23.60
CA SER A 10 30.34 1.17 -23.21
C SER A 10 29.66 1.97 -24.31
N ALA A 11 28.55 1.45 -24.82
CA ALA A 11 27.69 2.12 -25.79
C ALA A 11 27.24 3.51 -25.30
N SER A 12 27.50 4.50 -26.15
CA SER A 12 27.07 5.89 -26.02
C SER A 12 25.54 6.01 -25.94
N GLY A 13 25.03 6.39 -24.77
CA GLY A 13 23.64 6.82 -24.58
C GLY A 13 23.38 8.14 -25.30
N ALA A 14 22.34 8.15 -26.13
CA ALA A 14 22.00 9.19 -27.10
C ALA A 14 21.75 10.59 -26.51
N PRO A 15 22.26 11.69 -27.14
CA PRO A 15 21.99 13.08 -26.77
C PRO A 15 20.59 13.61 -27.22
N TRP A 16 19.65 12.73 -27.53
CA TRP A 16 18.36 13.09 -28.13
C TRP A 16 17.29 13.56 -27.13
N THR A 17 17.47 13.28 -25.83
CA THR A 17 16.46 13.55 -24.78
C THR A 17 16.34 15.03 -24.41
N GLU A 18 17.43 15.80 -24.49
CA GLU A 18 17.44 17.20 -24.11
C GLU A 18 16.71 18.12 -25.09
N ARG A 19 16.82 17.83 -26.40
CA ARG A 19 16.12 18.60 -27.43
C ARG A 19 14.62 18.28 -27.40
N ALA A 20 14.27 17.01 -27.20
CA ALA A 20 12.89 16.57 -27.10
C ALA A 20 12.16 17.18 -25.89
N THR A 21 12.78 17.17 -24.71
CA THR A 21 12.19 17.75 -23.50
C THR A 21 12.01 19.27 -23.59
N SER A 22 12.98 19.98 -24.18
CA SER A 22 12.87 21.42 -24.38
C SER A 22 11.78 21.80 -25.40
N LEU A 23 11.55 20.98 -26.42
CA LEU A 23 10.46 21.18 -27.39
C LEU A 23 9.10 20.91 -26.75
N CYS A 24 8.97 19.84 -25.95
CA CYS A 24 7.73 19.52 -25.25
C CYS A 24 7.29 20.64 -24.28
N LEU A 25 8.21 21.20 -23.49
CA LEU A 25 7.87 22.28 -22.55
C LEU A 25 7.40 23.56 -23.27
N LEU A 26 7.95 23.86 -24.45
CA LEU A 26 7.51 24.99 -25.26
C LEU A 26 6.12 24.77 -25.86
N VAL A 27 5.85 23.56 -26.36
CA VAL A 27 4.54 23.22 -26.91
C VAL A 27 3.47 23.33 -25.83
N LEU A 28 3.74 22.80 -24.62
CA LEU A 28 2.80 22.88 -23.49
C LEU A 28 2.58 24.33 -23.02
N ALA A 29 3.63 25.13 -22.90
CA ALA A 29 3.51 26.55 -22.55
C ALA A 29 2.71 27.34 -23.61
N GLY A 30 2.92 27.04 -24.89
CA GLY A 30 2.16 27.63 -25.99
C GLY A 30 0.67 27.26 -25.95
N MET A 31 0.35 25.98 -25.71
CA MET A 31 -1.04 25.52 -25.57
C MET A 31 -1.76 26.19 -24.39
N ALA A 32 -1.09 26.31 -23.24
CA ALA A 32 -1.65 27.01 -22.08
C ALA A 32 -1.92 28.49 -22.37
N ALA A 33 -0.99 29.17 -23.07
CA ALA A 33 -1.18 30.57 -23.47
C ALA A 33 -2.35 30.75 -24.46
N VAL A 34 -2.48 29.85 -25.45
CA VAL A 34 -3.61 29.87 -26.40
C VAL A 34 -4.93 29.64 -25.68
N GLY A 35 -4.99 28.72 -24.72
CA GLY A 35 -6.17 28.51 -23.86
C GLY A 35 -6.56 29.77 -23.08
N GLY A 36 -5.58 30.46 -22.48
CA GLY A 36 -5.82 31.73 -21.79
C GLY A 36 -6.31 32.85 -22.73
N LEU A 37 -5.79 32.93 -23.95
CA LEU A 37 -6.21 33.90 -24.97
C LEU A 37 -7.61 33.61 -25.53
N ALA A 38 -8.02 32.35 -25.64
CA ALA A 38 -9.37 31.98 -26.09
C ALA A 38 -10.46 32.51 -25.13
N HIS A 39 -10.13 32.62 -23.84
CA HIS A 39 -11.00 33.25 -22.83
C HIS A 39 -10.97 34.79 -22.87
N PHE A 40 -10.12 35.39 -23.71
CA PHE A 40 -9.95 36.84 -23.84
C PHE A 40 -10.53 37.39 -25.16
N LEU A 41 -11.15 36.54 -25.97
CA LEU A 41 -11.81 36.97 -27.20
C LEU A 41 -13.07 37.79 -26.86
N PRO A 42 -13.29 38.94 -27.51
CA PRO A 42 -14.40 39.82 -27.20
C PRO A 42 -15.74 39.12 -27.49
N GLY A 43 -16.59 39.06 -26.48
CA GLY A 43 -17.99 38.67 -26.64
C GLY A 43 -18.81 39.78 -27.29
N PRO A 44 -20.09 39.53 -27.61
CA PRO A 44 -20.99 40.52 -28.20
C PRO A 44 -21.14 41.80 -27.36
N ASP A 45 -20.85 41.73 -26.05
CA ASP A 45 -20.97 42.85 -25.09
C ASP A 45 -19.66 43.63 -24.88
N GLY A 46 -18.63 43.37 -25.69
CA GLY A 46 -17.33 44.06 -25.63
C GLY A 46 -16.28 43.36 -24.77
N TRP A 47 -15.22 44.10 -24.42
CA TRP A 47 -14.08 43.56 -23.69
C TRP A 47 -14.42 43.30 -22.23
N GLN A 48 -14.44 42.02 -21.84
CA GLN A 48 -14.62 41.63 -20.44
C GLN A 48 -13.26 41.50 -19.75
N PRO A 49 -13.17 41.82 -18.44
CA PRO A 49 -11.95 41.60 -17.67
C PRO A 49 -11.59 40.11 -17.65
N PRO A 50 -10.30 39.75 -17.54
CA PRO A 50 -9.86 38.37 -17.58
C PRO A 50 -10.50 37.56 -16.45
N SER A 51 -11.04 36.40 -16.81
CA SER A 51 -11.59 35.46 -15.83
C SER A 51 -10.47 34.88 -14.94
N ASP A 52 -10.82 34.47 -13.72
CA ASP A 52 -9.90 33.79 -12.79
C ASP A 52 -9.28 32.52 -13.42
N GLU A 53 -9.99 31.88 -14.36
CA GLU A 53 -9.47 30.74 -15.11
C GLU A 53 -8.38 31.15 -16.11
N ALA A 54 -8.56 32.25 -16.85
CA ALA A 54 -7.53 32.75 -17.78
C ALA A 54 -6.24 33.10 -17.03
N LEU A 55 -6.35 33.66 -15.83
CA LEU A 55 -5.20 33.98 -14.98
C LEU A 55 -4.40 32.72 -14.59
N LYS A 56 -5.08 31.61 -14.24
CA LYS A 56 -4.42 30.34 -13.91
C LYS A 56 -3.61 29.78 -15.09
N PHE A 57 -4.12 29.90 -16.31
CA PHE A 57 -3.40 29.45 -17.51
C PHE A 57 -2.14 30.28 -17.79
N PHE A 58 -2.19 31.60 -17.61
CA PHE A 58 -1.01 32.46 -17.76
C PHE A 58 0.05 32.22 -16.67
N VAL A 59 -0.39 31.99 -15.42
CA VAL A 59 0.53 31.61 -14.33
C VAL A 59 1.21 30.28 -14.63
N ALA A 60 0.47 29.27 -15.09
CA ALA A 60 1.03 27.98 -15.48
C ALA A 60 2.04 28.10 -16.64
N ALA A 61 1.72 28.89 -17.68
CA ALA A 61 2.64 29.18 -18.78
C ALA A 61 3.92 29.89 -18.29
N GLY A 62 3.79 30.85 -17.37
CA GLY A 62 4.92 31.53 -16.73
C GLY A 62 5.83 30.58 -15.96
N VAL A 63 5.27 29.69 -15.13
CA VAL A 63 6.03 28.68 -14.38
C VAL A 63 6.78 27.74 -15.32
N LEU A 64 6.13 27.25 -16.39
CA LEU A 64 6.78 26.39 -17.39
C LEU A 64 7.94 27.08 -18.11
N LEU A 65 7.82 28.38 -18.40
CA LEU A 65 8.89 29.18 -19.01
C LEU A 65 10.03 29.47 -18.03
N LEU A 66 9.73 29.64 -16.73
CA LEU A 66 10.74 29.80 -15.69
C LEU A 66 11.54 28.49 -15.49
N LEU A 67 10.85 27.35 -15.48
CA LEU A 67 11.49 26.02 -15.42
C LEU A 67 12.42 25.76 -16.62
N ARG A 68 12.11 26.33 -17.80
CA ARG A 68 13.01 26.27 -18.97
C ARG A 68 14.31 27.04 -18.76
N LYS A 69 14.31 28.14 -17.99
CA LYS A 69 15.47 29.02 -17.80
C LYS A 69 16.45 28.53 -16.72
N ILE A 70 16.02 27.64 -15.83
CA ILE A 70 16.84 27.13 -14.72
C ILE A 70 17.55 25.85 -15.20
N LYS A 71 18.62 26.00 -15.99
CA LYS A 71 19.44 24.86 -16.42
C LYS A 71 20.89 24.85 -15.91
N SER A 72 21.27 25.78 -15.04
CA SER A 72 22.52 25.67 -14.28
C SER A 72 22.47 26.49 -12.99
N PHE A 73 22.11 25.84 -11.89
CA PHE A 73 22.49 26.28 -10.56
C PHE A 73 23.47 25.24 -10.01
N SER A 74 24.77 25.47 -10.23
CA SER A 74 25.83 24.76 -9.50
C SER A 74 26.24 25.64 -8.34
N PHE A 75 25.81 25.30 -7.12
CA PHE A 75 26.36 25.89 -5.89
C PHE A 75 26.72 24.76 -4.93
N GLY A 76 28.01 24.69 -4.60
CA GLY A 76 28.66 23.57 -3.91
C GLY A 76 28.11 23.22 -2.53
N ASP A 77 27.35 24.12 -1.90
CA ASP A 77 26.85 23.92 -0.53
C ASP A 77 25.41 23.37 -0.47
N TYR A 78 24.61 23.51 -1.53
CA TYR A 78 23.23 22.97 -1.55
C TYR A 78 23.16 21.47 -1.81
N LYS A 79 24.25 20.81 -2.23
CA LYS A 79 24.25 19.36 -2.49
C LYS A 79 24.11 18.55 -1.20
N ALA A 80 24.65 19.05 -0.10
CA ALA A 80 24.52 18.44 1.23
C ALA A 80 23.11 18.64 1.79
N GLU A 81 22.55 19.84 1.63
CA GLU A 81 21.15 20.10 2.00
C GLU A 81 20.17 19.33 1.12
N PHE A 82 20.43 19.15 -0.18
CA PHE A 82 19.55 18.38 -1.07
C PHE A 82 19.59 16.88 -0.77
N GLN A 83 20.74 16.32 -0.37
CA GLN A 83 20.80 14.95 0.14
C GLN A 83 20.06 14.81 1.48
N GLN A 84 20.16 15.81 2.36
CA GLN A 84 19.35 15.85 3.57
C GLN A 84 17.87 16.05 3.29
N LEU A 85 17.51 16.84 2.27
CA LEU A 85 16.15 17.10 1.86
C LEU A 85 15.55 15.89 1.14
N GLU A 86 16.32 15.16 0.35
CA GLU A 86 15.94 13.87 -0.23
C GLU A 86 15.75 12.86 0.89
N LYS A 87 16.67 12.78 1.85
CA LYS A 87 16.53 11.88 3.00
C LYS A 87 15.31 12.24 3.86
N GLN A 88 15.08 13.53 4.12
CA GLN A 88 13.89 14.02 4.83
C GLN A 88 12.62 13.84 4.01
N ALA A 89 12.65 13.98 2.69
CA ALA A 89 11.52 13.73 1.81
C ALA A 89 11.23 12.22 1.74
N GLN A 90 12.24 11.36 1.83
CA GLN A 90 12.09 9.91 1.90
C GLN A 90 11.52 9.50 3.26
N GLU A 91 12.07 10.01 4.36
CA GLU A 91 11.53 9.82 5.71
C GLU A 91 10.10 10.37 5.81
N THR A 92 9.83 11.55 5.25
CA THR A 92 8.47 12.13 5.19
C THR A 92 7.57 11.29 4.30
N ARG A 93 8.05 10.72 3.21
CA ARG A 93 7.26 9.85 2.34
C ARG A 93 6.97 8.50 2.99
N ASP A 94 7.89 7.97 3.79
CA ASP A 94 7.71 6.75 4.57
C ASP A 94 6.78 7.00 5.76
N VAL A 95 6.86 8.17 6.41
CA VAL A 95 5.92 8.61 7.45
C VAL A 95 4.54 8.90 6.85
N VAL A 96 4.45 9.55 5.70
CA VAL A 96 3.17 9.77 5.00
C VAL A 96 2.62 8.46 4.46
N ARG A 97 3.46 7.50 4.05
CA ARG A 97 3.01 6.16 3.66
C ARG A 97 2.53 5.36 4.86
N ALA A 98 3.23 5.42 5.98
CA ALA A 98 2.80 4.82 7.25
C ALA A 98 1.51 5.48 7.75
N ALA A 99 1.40 6.81 7.67
CA ALA A 99 0.22 7.56 8.05
C ALA A 99 -0.95 7.40 7.07
N ALA A 100 -0.69 7.24 5.76
CA ALA A 100 -1.71 6.93 4.76
C ALA A 100 -2.18 5.48 4.88
N VAL A 101 -1.28 4.58 5.27
CA VAL A 101 -1.63 3.22 5.69
C VAL A 101 -2.47 3.29 6.97
N ASP A 102 -2.11 4.07 7.97
CA ASP A 102 -2.92 4.26 9.19
C ASP A 102 -4.27 4.92 8.91
N ALA A 103 -4.34 5.87 7.98
CA ALA A 103 -5.58 6.51 7.56
C ALA A 103 -6.48 5.54 6.76
N GLN A 104 -5.92 4.76 5.85
CA GLN A 104 -6.64 3.66 5.17
C GLN A 104 -7.01 2.53 6.14
N ILE A 105 -6.22 2.29 7.19
CA ILE A 105 -6.52 1.36 8.27
C ILE A 105 -7.68 1.89 9.10
N LEU A 106 -7.73 3.18 9.44
CA LEU A 106 -8.86 3.79 10.13
C LEU A 106 -10.12 3.70 9.28
N GLU A 107 -10.04 4.03 7.99
CA GLU A 107 -11.18 3.98 7.08
C GLU A 107 -11.65 2.53 6.84
N GLY A 108 -10.71 1.59 6.77
CA GLY A 108 -10.96 0.15 6.70
C GLY A 108 -11.59 -0.39 7.97
N MET A 109 -11.04 -0.08 9.16
CA MET A 109 -11.56 -0.49 10.46
C MET A 109 -12.95 0.10 10.73
N VAL A 110 -13.23 1.35 10.34
CA VAL A 110 -14.59 1.92 10.45
C VAL A 110 -15.56 1.20 9.52
N ARG A 111 -15.14 0.79 8.31
CA ARG A 111 -16.00 -0.02 7.40
C ARG A 111 -16.19 -1.46 7.87
N THR A 112 -15.17 -2.10 8.47
CA THR A 112 -15.27 -3.47 9.01
C THR A 112 -16.02 -3.50 10.34
N ALA A 113 -15.91 -2.45 11.17
CA ALA A 113 -16.69 -2.31 12.41
C ALA A 113 -18.14 -1.89 12.16
N SER A 114 -18.44 -1.28 11.01
CA SER A 114 -19.80 -0.82 10.63
C SER A 114 -20.50 -1.72 9.63
N ALA A 115 -19.98 -2.93 9.36
CA ALA A 115 -20.77 -3.94 8.68
C ALA A 115 -22.05 -4.18 9.50
N PRO A 116 -23.25 -4.01 8.92
CA PRO A 116 -24.48 -4.13 9.67
C PRO A 116 -24.53 -5.53 10.31
N ALA A 117 -24.90 -5.60 11.58
CA ALA A 117 -25.00 -6.83 12.36
C ALA A 117 -25.82 -7.93 11.64
N SER A 118 -26.69 -7.55 10.69
CA SER A 118 -27.47 -8.45 9.84
C SER A 118 -26.66 -9.28 8.83
N LEU A 119 -25.42 -8.93 8.48
CA LEU A 119 -24.55 -9.78 7.64
C LEU A 119 -23.74 -10.80 8.47
N GLN A 120 -23.56 -10.56 9.77
CA GLN A 120 -22.80 -11.46 10.63
C GLN A 120 -23.60 -12.72 11.00
N ASP A 121 -24.93 -12.63 11.05
CA ASP A 121 -25.79 -13.77 11.42
C ASP A 121 -26.08 -14.71 10.25
N ALA A 122 -26.15 -14.19 9.01
CA ALA A 122 -26.38 -15.03 7.82
C ALA A 122 -25.14 -15.86 7.40
N ASP A 123 -23.93 -15.33 7.65
CA ASP A 123 -22.67 -16.01 7.30
C ASP A 123 -22.13 -16.93 8.40
N ARG A 124 -22.63 -16.83 9.64
CA ARG A 124 -22.24 -17.70 10.76
C ARG A 124 -22.55 -19.18 10.51
N ASP A 125 -23.60 -19.45 9.75
CA ASP A 125 -24.03 -20.81 9.40
C ASP A 125 -23.23 -21.42 8.23
N ILE A 126 -22.39 -20.62 7.56
CA ILE A 126 -21.62 -21.04 6.38
C ILE A 126 -20.37 -21.85 6.77
N PHE A 127 -19.82 -21.60 7.96
CA PHE A 127 -18.64 -22.28 8.46
C PHE A 127 -19.04 -23.47 9.33
N LYS A 128 -19.58 -24.51 8.70
CA LYS A 128 -19.91 -25.78 9.37
C LYS A 128 -18.64 -26.43 9.92
N GLY A 129 -18.47 -26.36 11.24
CA GLY A 129 -17.52 -27.17 11.99
C GLY A 129 -16.90 -26.38 13.13
N GLU A 130 -17.22 -26.81 14.35
CA GLU A 130 -16.58 -26.30 15.56
C GLU A 130 -15.06 -26.54 15.47
N VAL A 131 -14.28 -25.47 15.55
CA VAL A 131 -12.82 -25.57 15.61
C VAL A 131 -12.43 -25.77 17.06
N ALA A 132 -11.88 -26.94 17.37
CA ALA A 132 -11.41 -27.24 18.72
C ALA A 132 -10.23 -26.34 19.09
N ARG A 133 -10.29 -25.73 20.27
CA ARG A 133 -9.19 -24.93 20.81
C ARG A 133 -8.03 -25.82 21.27
N SER A 134 -6.83 -25.28 21.22
CA SER A 134 -5.65 -25.85 21.83
C SER A 134 -5.78 -25.82 23.37
N SER A 135 -5.02 -26.66 24.06
CA SER A 135 -4.93 -26.64 25.52
C SER A 135 -4.03 -25.51 26.06
N LYS A 136 -3.42 -24.69 25.19
CA LYS A 136 -2.53 -23.60 25.57
C LYS A 136 -3.32 -22.29 25.67
N PRO A 137 -3.47 -21.71 26.88
CA PRO A 137 -4.25 -20.49 27.05
C PRO A 137 -3.71 -19.30 26.23
N ASP A 138 -2.39 -19.17 26.14
CA ASP A 138 -1.72 -18.05 25.47
C ASP A 138 -1.74 -18.17 23.94
N ASP A 139 -2.02 -19.37 23.41
CA ASP A 139 -2.15 -19.60 21.97
C ASP A 139 -3.29 -20.60 21.68
N PRO A 140 -4.56 -20.14 21.76
CA PRO A 140 -5.73 -21.01 21.78
C PRO A 140 -6.00 -21.69 20.44
N TRP A 141 -5.33 -21.27 19.35
CA TRP A 141 -5.55 -21.78 18.00
C TRP A 141 -4.40 -22.66 17.48
N LYS A 142 -3.36 -22.84 18.27
CA LYS A 142 -2.21 -23.67 17.89
C LYS A 142 -2.62 -25.11 17.59
N GLY A 143 -2.37 -25.58 16.36
CA GLY A 143 -2.68 -26.92 15.89
C GLY A 143 -4.16 -27.15 15.55
N SER A 144 -5.02 -26.14 15.67
CA SER A 144 -6.47 -26.27 15.48
C SER A 144 -6.90 -26.29 14.01
N PHE A 145 -6.03 -25.88 13.08
CA PHE A 145 -6.37 -25.69 11.66
C PHE A 145 -5.51 -26.55 10.72
N GLY A 146 -4.80 -27.53 11.27
CA GLY A 146 -3.94 -28.45 10.49
C GLY A 146 -2.48 -28.02 10.39
N GLY A 147 -2.09 -26.93 11.07
CA GLY A 147 -0.67 -26.55 11.24
C GLY A 147 0.04 -26.02 10.00
N SER A 148 -0.67 -25.79 8.88
CA SER A 148 -0.06 -25.31 7.63
C SER A 148 -0.70 -24.00 7.16
N PRO A 149 0.11 -22.99 6.75
CA PRO A 149 -0.39 -21.74 6.21
C PRO A 149 -0.87 -21.88 4.76
N SER A 150 -0.65 -23.03 4.13
CA SER A 150 -1.07 -23.32 2.76
C SER A 150 -1.61 -24.75 2.62
N ASN A 151 -2.51 -24.94 1.66
CA ASN A 151 -3.03 -26.25 1.24
C ASN A 151 -2.90 -26.49 -0.29
N GLY A 152 -2.08 -25.69 -0.98
CA GLY A 152 -1.89 -25.77 -2.44
C GLY A 152 -3.02 -25.15 -3.27
N LYS A 153 -4.10 -24.64 -2.64
CA LYS A 153 -5.13 -23.83 -3.31
C LYS A 153 -5.17 -22.39 -2.77
N ARG A 154 -4.99 -22.25 -1.47
CA ARG A 154 -5.03 -20.99 -0.73
C ARG A 154 -3.77 -20.87 0.13
N ARG A 155 -3.33 -19.64 0.35
CA ARG A 155 -2.25 -19.28 1.27
C ARG A 155 -2.73 -18.21 2.24
N LEU A 156 -2.46 -18.42 3.53
CA LEU A 156 -2.57 -17.45 4.61
C LEU A 156 -1.18 -16.92 4.90
N ASP A 157 -1.02 -15.60 4.87
CA ASP A 157 0.26 -14.95 5.10
C ASP A 157 0.07 -13.67 5.93
N ALA A 158 1.17 -13.12 6.42
CA ALA A 158 1.19 -11.96 7.26
C ALA A 158 2.42 -11.08 7.03
N GLN A 159 2.27 -9.81 7.37
CA GLN A 159 3.35 -8.85 7.52
C GLN A 159 3.21 -8.18 8.90
N VAL A 160 4.34 -8.04 9.59
CA VAL A 160 4.41 -7.39 10.89
C VAL A 160 5.39 -6.22 10.83
N SER A 161 4.94 -5.04 11.23
CA SER A 161 5.77 -3.84 11.32
C SER A 161 5.58 -3.14 12.66
N PRO A 162 6.65 -2.64 13.29
CA PRO A 162 6.52 -1.83 14.51
C PRO A 162 5.63 -0.60 14.29
N ARG A 163 4.90 -0.21 15.32
CA ARG A 163 4.21 1.08 15.36
C ARG A 163 5.21 2.18 15.73
N LEU A 164 5.21 3.27 14.97
CA LEU A 164 6.09 4.42 15.22
C LEU A 164 5.63 5.29 16.40
N ASP A 165 4.34 5.24 16.73
CA ASP A 165 3.71 6.05 17.78
C ASP A 165 3.61 5.35 19.13
N LYS A 166 3.95 4.05 19.20
CA LYS A 166 3.80 3.26 20.43
C LYS A 166 4.78 2.09 20.49
N ASP A 167 5.81 2.24 21.30
CA ASP A 167 6.83 1.23 21.52
C ASP A 167 6.24 -0.12 21.96
N GLY A 168 6.77 -1.20 21.39
CA GLY A 168 6.34 -2.56 21.68
C GLY A 168 4.98 -2.95 21.12
N TRP A 169 4.34 -2.09 20.31
CA TRP A 169 3.16 -2.43 19.54
C TRP A 169 3.50 -2.57 18.06
N TYR A 170 2.74 -3.42 17.37
CA TYR A 170 2.95 -3.76 15.96
C TYR A 170 1.64 -3.67 15.20
N VAL A 171 1.75 -3.26 13.94
CA VAL A 171 0.71 -3.44 12.94
C VAL A 171 0.90 -4.82 12.32
N ILE A 172 -0.14 -5.64 12.41
CA ILE A 172 -0.21 -6.99 11.85
C ILE A 172 -1.17 -6.92 10.69
N ARG A 173 -0.67 -7.13 9.47
CA ARG A 173 -1.46 -7.24 8.24
C ARG A 173 -1.53 -8.71 7.86
N LEU A 174 -2.71 -9.29 7.91
CA LEU A 174 -3.02 -10.65 7.51
C LEU A 174 -3.69 -10.64 6.15
N TRP A 175 -3.40 -11.62 5.31
CA TRP A 175 -4.18 -11.83 4.10
C TRP A 175 -4.29 -13.30 3.72
N LEU A 176 -5.42 -13.64 3.09
CA LEU A 176 -5.65 -14.92 2.45
C LEU A 176 -5.80 -14.69 0.95
N GLU A 177 -4.97 -15.40 0.17
CA GLU A 177 -4.89 -15.25 -1.28
C GLU A 177 -4.81 -16.63 -1.99
N PRO A 178 -5.08 -16.71 -3.30
CA PRO A 178 -4.87 -17.94 -4.06
C PRO A 178 -3.39 -18.32 -4.14
N GLU A 179 -3.12 -19.62 -4.15
CA GLU A 179 -1.83 -20.16 -4.55
C GLU A 179 -1.59 -19.99 -6.06
N ALA A 180 -0.34 -20.16 -6.50
CA ALA A 180 0.00 -20.08 -7.92
C ALA A 180 -0.78 -21.13 -8.73
N GLY A 181 -1.55 -20.67 -9.73
CA GLY A 181 -2.39 -21.53 -10.55
C GLY A 181 -3.78 -21.85 -9.97
N ALA A 182 -4.10 -21.40 -8.76
CA ALA A 182 -5.43 -21.53 -8.18
C ALA A 182 -6.36 -20.38 -8.62
N PRO A 183 -7.69 -20.60 -8.70
CA PRO A 183 -8.65 -19.53 -8.99
C PRO A 183 -8.62 -18.46 -7.89
N PRO A 184 -8.81 -17.17 -8.20
CA PRO A 184 -8.92 -16.13 -7.17
C PRO A 184 -10.13 -16.35 -6.25
N LEU A 185 -10.12 -15.72 -5.07
CA LEU A 185 -11.33 -15.66 -4.26
C LEU A 185 -12.39 -14.82 -4.99
N ALA A 186 -13.64 -15.26 -4.99
CA ALA A 186 -14.72 -14.48 -5.57
C ALA A 186 -14.92 -13.18 -4.78
N ASN A 187 -15.26 -12.09 -5.46
CA ASN A 187 -15.58 -10.84 -4.77
C ASN A 187 -16.79 -11.05 -3.85
N GLY A 188 -16.65 -10.64 -2.58
CA GLY A 188 -17.66 -10.88 -1.54
C GLY A 188 -17.59 -12.26 -0.89
N GLN A 189 -16.67 -13.15 -1.30
CA GLN A 189 -16.48 -14.44 -0.64
C GLN A 189 -15.99 -14.22 0.80
N SER A 190 -16.70 -14.79 1.77
CA SER A 190 -16.40 -14.64 3.18
C SER A 190 -15.21 -15.49 3.62
N VAL A 191 -14.32 -14.88 4.39
CA VAL A 191 -13.19 -15.51 5.09
C VAL A 191 -13.33 -15.22 6.57
N GLN A 192 -13.40 -16.27 7.39
CA GLN A 192 -13.40 -16.11 8.84
C GLN A 192 -11.98 -16.28 9.37
N PHE A 193 -11.43 -15.21 9.96
CA PHE A 193 -10.18 -15.28 10.69
C PHE A 193 -10.44 -15.69 12.14
N PHE A 194 -9.47 -16.37 12.75
CA PHE A 194 -9.49 -16.79 14.15
C PHE A 194 -8.27 -16.20 14.82
N LEU A 195 -8.50 -15.22 15.69
CA LEU A 195 -7.50 -14.43 16.40
C LEU A 195 -7.48 -14.82 17.88
N HIS A 196 -6.44 -14.39 18.60
CA HIS A 196 -6.37 -14.54 20.05
C HIS A 196 -7.59 -13.91 20.76
N ASP A 197 -7.99 -14.48 21.91
CA ASP A 197 -9.19 -14.04 22.63
C ASP A 197 -9.07 -12.62 23.24
N SER A 198 -7.85 -12.06 23.28
CA SER A 198 -7.61 -10.67 23.71
C SER A 198 -8.09 -9.62 22.71
N PHE A 199 -8.43 -10.01 21.47
CA PHE A 199 -8.95 -9.09 20.47
C PHE A 199 -10.45 -8.83 20.71
N PRO A 200 -10.94 -7.59 20.53
CA PRO A 200 -12.37 -7.27 20.72
C PRO A 200 -13.32 -8.10 19.84
N ASN A 201 -12.88 -8.44 18.63
CA ASN A 201 -13.54 -9.39 17.75
C ASN A 201 -12.56 -10.50 17.40
N PRO A 202 -12.54 -11.62 18.14
CA PRO A 202 -11.56 -12.68 17.94
C PRO A 202 -11.89 -13.57 16.73
N ARG A 203 -13.07 -13.41 16.11
CA ARG A 203 -13.50 -14.23 14.95
C ARG A 203 -14.11 -13.39 13.83
N PRO A 204 -13.39 -12.38 13.30
CA PRO A 204 -13.94 -11.48 12.30
C PRO A 204 -14.16 -12.22 10.97
N VAL A 205 -15.30 -11.92 10.33
CA VAL A 205 -15.60 -12.35 8.97
C VAL A 205 -15.29 -11.20 8.02
N VAL A 206 -14.41 -11.45 7.05
CA VAL A 206 -13.92 -10.45 6.10
C VAL A 206 -14.26 -10.90 4.69
N PRO A 207 -14.94 -10.07 3.88
CA PRO A 207 -15.20 -10.38 2.48
C PRO A 207 -13.93 -10.21 1.64
N ALA A 208 -13.72 -11.12 0.69
CA ALA A 208 -12.65 -11.00 -0.28
C ALA A 208 -12.95 -9.89 -1.31
N VAL A 209 -11.93 -9.10 -1.65
CA VAL A 209 -11.98 -8.03 -2.64
C VAL A 209 -10.76 -8.12 -3.53
N GLY A 210 -10.95 -8.16 -4.85
CA GLY A 210 -9.84 -8.23 -5.80
C GLY A 210 -9.05 -9.54 -5.70
N GLY A 211 -9.73 -10.63 -5.34
CA GLY A 211 -9.13 -11.96 -5.28
C GLY A 211 -8.45 -12.33 -3.96
N ARG A 212 -8.44 -11.44 -2.95
CA ARG A 212 -7.88 -11.71 -1.60
C ARG A 212 -8.78 -11.17 -0.49
N ALA A 213 -8.69 -11.76 0.70
CA ALA A 213 -9.25 -11.20 1.93
C ALA A 213 -8.12 -10.65 2.80
N GLU A 214 -8.26 -9.46 3.34
CA GLU A 214 -7.21 -8.75 4.08
C GLU A 214 -7.73 -8.19 5.39
N LEU A 215 -6.98 -8.40 6.47
CA LEU A 215 -7.32 -7.95 7.81
C LEU A 215 -6.11 -7.25 8.43
N VAL A 216 -6.30 -6.04 8.95
CA VAL A 216 -5.26 -5.30 9.65
C VAL A 216 -5.66 -5.09 11.10
N LEU A 217 -4.73 -5.35 12.01
CA LEU A 217 -4.95 -5.26 13.46
C LEU A 217 -3.66 -4.83 14.17
N ASN A 218 -3.80 -4.39 15.42
CA ASN A 218 -2.67 -4.01 16.26
C ASN A 218 -2.47 -5.05 17.35
N GLY A 219 -1.23 -5.49 17.56
CA GLY A 219 -0.87 -6.47 18.58
C GLY A 219 0.48 -6.17 19.22
N TRP A 220 0.75 -6.79 20.36
CA TRP A 220 2.01 -6.60 21.11
C TRP A 220 2.87 -7.86 21.16
N GLY A 221 2.33 -9.02 20.76
CA GLY A 221 2.98 -10.32 20.79
C GLY A 221 2.41 -11.25 19.72
N ALA A 222 3.13 -12.34 19.45
CA ALA A 222 2.81 -13.30 18.41
C ALA A 222 1.80 -14.35 18.91
N PHE A 223 0.98 -14.87 18.00
CA PHE A 223 -0.01 -15.90 18.27
C PHE A 223 -0.30 -16.70 17.00
N THR A 224 -0.96 -17.84 17.12
CA THR A 224 -1.43 -18.59 15.95
C THR A 224 -2.73 -17.99 15.42
N VAL A 225 -2.73 -17.69 14.12
CA VAL A 225 -3.90 -17.22 13.37
C VAL A 225 -4.47 -18.40 12.59
N GLY A 226 -5.78 -18.61 12.71
CA GLY A 226 -6.53 -19.50 11.82
C GLY A 226 -7.25 -18.71 10.74
N ALA A 227 -7.45 -19.31 9.56
CA ALA A 227 -8.37 -18.80 8.56
C ALA A 227 -9.22 -19.94 7.98
N VAL A 228 -10.52 -19.68 7.83
CA VAL A 228 -11.48 -20.60 7.24
C VAL A 228 -12.19 -19.93 6.07
N THR A 229 -12.24 -20.61 4.93
CA THR A 229 -12.97 -20.16 3.74
C THR A 229 -13.52 -21.36 2.97
N ASP A 230 -14.08 -21.13 1.78
CA ASP A 230 -14.68 -22.15 0.91
C ASP A 230 -15.72 -23.01 1.68
N ARG A 231 -16.60 -22.34 2.45
CA ARG A 231 -17.65 -22.98 3.28
C ARG A 231 -17.11 -24.00 4.30
N GLY A 232 -15.90 -23.80 4.80
CA GLY A 232 -15.29 -24.66 5.81
C GLY A 232 -14.36 -25.74 5.24
N GLU A 233 -14.30 -25.89 3.92
CA GLU A 233 -13.42 -26.86 3.24
C GLU A 233 -11.94 -26.46 3.34
N THR A 234 -11.65 -25.17 3.31
CA THR A 234 -10.29 -24.66 3.48
C THR A 234 -10.10 -24.18 4.91
N ARG A 235 -9.11 -24.76 5.59
CA ARG A 235 -8.63 -24.38 6.92
C ARG A 235 -7.12 -24.19 6.85
N LEU A 236 -6.64 -23.02 7.25
CA LEU A 236 -5.22 -22.66 7.21
C LEU A 236 -4.77 -22.16 8.59
N GLU A 237 -3.54 -22.44 8.94
CA GLU A 237 -2.91 -22.07 10.20
C GLU A 237 -1.61 -21.31 9.96
N LEU A 238 -1.47 -20.14 10.56
CA LEU A 238 -0.23 -19.36 10.52
C LEU A 238 0.23 -19.05 11.94
N ASP A 239 1.35 -19.63 12.35
CA ASP A 239 2.03 -19.27 13.59
C ASP A 239 2.95 -18.06 13.35
N LEU A 240 2.54 -16.91 13.89
CA LEU A 240 3.30 -15.67 13.75
C LEU A 240 4.65 -15.71 14.50
N ALA A 241 4.81 -16.56 15.53
CA ALA A 241 6.05 -16.68 16.29
C ALA A 241 7.15 -17.44 15.52
N GLN A 242 6.76 -18.28 14.57
CA GLN A 242 7.67 -19.10 13.75
C GLN A 242 8.26 -18.36 12.54
N ARG A 243 7.78 -17.16 12.25
CA ARG A 243 8.19 -16.34 11.09
C ARG A 243 9.48 -15.59 11.38
N VAL A 244 10.62 -16.14 10.96
CA VAL A 244 11.95 -15.57 11.24
C VAL A 244 12.14 -14.13 10.73
N ASP A 245 11.35 -13.73 9.74
CA ASP A 245 11.28 -12.39 9.17
C ASP A 245 10.61 -11.35 10.06
N PHE A 246 9.89 -11.76 11.12
CA PHE A 246 9.22 -10.83 12.04
C PHE A 246 10.13 -10.41 13.21
N PRO A 247 9.90 -9.22 13.81
CA PRO A 247 10.70 -8.71 14.92
C PRO A 247 10.84 -9.73 16.06
N ALA A 248 12.07 -9.92 16.55
CA ALA A 248 12.34 -10.97 17.54
C ALA A 248 11.57 -10.74 18.86
N ASP A 249 11.46 -9.48 19.28
CA ASP A 249 10.71 -9.08 20.46
C ASP A 249 9.19 -9.26 20.31
N PHE A 250 8.65 -9.18 19.09
CA PHE A 250 7.27 -9.57 18.80
C PHE A 250 7.06 -11.08 18.92
N ARG A 251 7.99 -11.89 18.37
CA ARG A 251 7.87 -13.36 18.32
C ARG A 251 8.04 -14.05 19.66
N LEU A 252 8.75 -13.42 20.59
CA LEU A 252 9.09 -13.99 21.90
C LEU A 252 8.11 -13.57 23.01
N ARG A 253 7.05 -12.85 22.66
CA ARG A 253 6.00 -12.37 23.57
C ARG A 253 4.72 -13.16 23.40
#